data_AF-A0A6M5JK28-F1
#
_entry.id   AF-A0A6M5JK28-F1
#
_cell.length_a   1.000
_cell.length_b   1.000
_cell.length_c   1.000
_cell.angle_alpha   90.00
_cell.angle_beta   90.00
_cell.angle_gamma   90.00
#
_symmetry.space_group_name_H-M   'P 1'
#
loop_
_entity.id
_entity.type
_entity.pdbx_description
1 polymer ?
#
loop_
_entity_poly.entity_id
_entity_poly.type
_entity_poly.pdbx_seq_one_letter_code
_entity_poly.pdbx_strand_id
1 'polypeptide(L)'
;MVALAAAPGAFIVLATAAHAEGKGDRADQAIAAAQGKLDIAAKLPAAQAGDAQATATATLAQAREARSAGHKEEAISLAIRASELSDRAVAHAQQAQHAMAMNANADVATAQASAADANARADAAQQAAAAASADAAAARAAPPVIVAQAPQPTTTEVTTTTSKAVPSSTRTAKRVVVHKTTARPATRVAETTTTKVTTQN
;
A
#
# COMPACT_ATOMS: atom_id res chain seq x y z
N MET A 1 -18.07 -28.08 -23.38
CA MET A 1 -19.40 -27.80 -22.79
C MET A 1 -19.32 -28.13 -21.32
N VAL A 2 -19.27 -27.13 -20.45
CA VAL A 2 -19.15 -27.33 -18.99
C VAL A 2 -20.50 -27.02 -18.36
N ALA A 3 -20.98 -27.96 -17.57
CA ALA A 3 -22.33 -28.02 -17.03
C ALA A 3 -22.61 -26.95 -15.97
N LEU A 4 -23.78 -26.35 -16.11
CA LEU A 4 -24.46 -25.42 -15.23
C LEU A 4 -24.90 -26.14 -13.94
N ALA A 5 -24.31 -25.80 -12.80
CA ALA A 5 -24.83 -26.19 -11.48
C ALA A 5 -25.58 -25.00 -10.86
N ALA A 6 -26.88 -24.91 -11.16
CA ALA A 6 -27.80 -24.01 -10.51
C ALA A 6 -28.09 -24.52 -9.09
N ALA A 7 -27.63 -23.80 -8.08
CA ALA A 7 -28.06 -24.03 -6.70
C ALA A 7 -29.47 -23.43 -6.51
N PRO A 8 -30.49 -24.19 -6.09
CA PRO A 8 -31.78 -23.62 -5.71
C PRO A 8 -31.61 -22.88 -4.38
N GLY A 9 -31.49 -21.56 -4.45
CA GLY A 9 -31.66 -20.70 -3.28
C GLY A 9 -33.10 -20.81 -2.80
N ALA A 10 -33.30 -21.53 -1.69
CA ALA A 10 -34.57 -21.58 -0.99
C ALA A 10 -34.94 -20.18 -0.49
N PHE A 11 -35.81 -19.50 -1.22
CA PHE A 11 -36.55 -18.34 -0.74
C PHE A 11 -37.47 -18.82 0.40
N ILE A 12 -37.04 -18.64 1.64
CA ILE A 12 -37.96 -18.71 2.79
C ILE A 12 -38.83 -17.45 2.74
N VAL A 13 -39.97 -17.58 2.07
CA VAL A 13 -41.11 -16.70 2.24
C VAL A 13 -41.73 -17.06 3.59
N LEU A 14 -41.42 -16.31 4.66
CA LEU A 14 -42.19 -16.41 5.89
C LEU A 14 -43.53 -15.68 5.67
N ALA A 15 -44.58 -16.50 5.54
CA ALA A 15 -45.94 -16.09 5.29
C ALA A 15 -46.51 -15.15 6.36
N THR A 16 -47.19 -14.12 5.87
CA THR A 16 -48.43 -13.50 6.36
C THR A 16 -48.76 -13.56 7.86
N ALA A 17 -48.80 -12.36 8.44
CA ALA A 17 -49.63 -11.92 9.57
C ALA A 17 -50.77 -12.87 10.00
N ALA A 18 -50.49 -13.75 10.96
CA ALA A 18 -51.50 -14.23 11.88
C ALA A 18 -51.72 -13.13 12.94
N HIS A 19 -52.81 -12.40 12.78
CA HIS A 19 -53.30 -11.43 13.77
C HIS A 19 -53.65 -12.17 15.07
N ALA A 20 -53.05 -11.74 16.20
CA ALA A 20 -53.35 -12.10 17.59
C ALA A 20 -52.41 -13.06 18.36
N GLU A 21 -51.20 -13.33 17.87
CA GLU A 21 -50.07 -13.63 18.78
C GLU A 21 -49.55 -12.29 19.33
N GLY A 22 -49.37 -12.16 20.64
CA GLY A 22 -49.30 -10.88 21.33
C GLY A 22 -48.27 -9.92 20.74
N LYS A 23 -48.63 -8.64 20.56
CA LYS A 23 -47.68 -7.58 20.17
C LYS A 23 -46.43 -7.55 21.06
N GLY A 24 -46.55 -8.03 22.30
CA GLY A 24 -45.44 -8.19 23.22
C GLY A 24 -44.48 -9.29 22.78
N ASP A 25 -45.00 -10.48 22.49
CA ASP A 25 -44.22 -11.63 22.03
C ASP A 25 -43.48 -11.30 20.72
N ARG A 26 -44.13 -10.55 19.82
CA ARG A 26 -43.49 -10.04 18.59
C ARG A 26 -42.33 -9.08 18.88
N ALA A 27 -42.48 -8.20 19.86
CA ALA A 27 -41.41 -7.29 20.25
C ALA A 27 -40.23 -8.04 20.88
N ASP A 28 -40.51 -9.06 21.70
CA ASP A 28 -39.48 -9.90 22.31
C ASP A 28 -38.73 -10.72 21.26
N GLN A 29 -39.45 -11.30 20.28
CA GLN A 29 -38.84 -11.97 19.13
C GLN A 29 -37.97 -11.03 18.30
N ALA A 30 -38.43 -9.80 18.02
CA ALA A 30 -37.66 -8.82 17.26
C ALA A 30 -36.38 -8.41 18.00
N ILE A 31 -36.46 -8.17 19.31
CA ILE A 31 -35.31 -7.84 20.16
C ILE A 31 -34.32 -9.03 20.22
N ALA A 32 -34.82 -10.26 20.33
CA ALA A 32 -33.97 -11.46 20.33
C ALA A 32 -33.26 -11.67 18.99
N ALA A 33 -33.96 -11.46 17.87
CA ALA A 33 -33.36 -11.52 16.54
C ALA A 33 -32.26 -10.46 16.36
N ALA A 34 -32.52 -9.21 16.81
CA ALA A 34 -31.54 -8.14 16.77
C ALA A 34 -30.31 -8.42 17.65
N GLN A 35 -30.52 -9.02 18.83
CA GLN A 35 -29.43 -9.49 19.70
C GLN A 35 -28.56 -10.54 19.01
N GLY A 36 -29.18 -11.57 18.41
CA GLY A 36 -28.44 -12.62 17.71
C GLY A 36 -27.57 -12.06 16.58
N LYS A 37 -28.08 -11.09 15.82
CA LYS A 37 -27.30 -10.40 14.78
C LYS A 37 -26.14 -9.58 15.37
N LEU A 38 -26.37 -8.93 16.50
CA LEU A 38 -25.35 -8.14 17.18
C LEU A 38 -24.25 -9.03 17.76
N ASP A 39 -24.59 -10.20 18.30
CA ASP A 39 -23.62 -11.18 18.78
C ASP A 39 -22.77 -11.76 17.65
N ILE A 40 -23.36 -11.99 16.48
CA ILE A 40 -22.62 -12.35 15.27
C ILE A 40 -21.66 -11.22 14.88
N ALA A 41 -22.14 -9.98 14.89
CA ALA A 41 -21.30 -8.81 14.59
C ALA A 41 -20.17 -8.62 15.62
N ALA A 42 -20.42 -8.90 16.90
CA ALA A 42 -19.42 -8.77 17.96
C ALA A 42 -18.29 -9.80 17.87
N LYS A 43 -18.47 -10.90 17.13
CA LYS A 43 -17.41 -11.87 16.85
C LYS A 43 -16.46 -11.40 15.74
N LEU A 44 -16.78 -10.31 15.05
CA LEU A 44 -15.86 -9.70 14.09
C LEU A 44 -14.68 -9.04 14.82
N PRO A 45 -13.50 -8.97 14.20
CA PRO A 45 -12.34 -8.35 14.83
C PRO A 45 -12.61 -6.88 15.20
N ALA A 46 -12.15 -6.45 16.38
CA ALA A 46 -12.47 -5.15 16.97
C ALA A 46 -12.13 -3.93 16.09
N ALA A 47 -11.16 -4.07 15.19
CA ALA A 47 -10.81 -3.04 14.21
C ALA A 47 -11.92 -2.77 13.17
N GLN A 48 -12.89 -3.68 13.02
CA GLN A 48 -14.02 -3.53 12.09
C GLN A 48 -15.37 -3.28 12.78
N ALA A 49 -15.44 -3.36 14.12
CA ALA A 49 -16.66 -3.15 14.90
C ALA A 49 -17.26 -1.75 14.71
N GLY A 50 -16.41 -0.70 14.68
CA GLY A 50 -16.75 0.65 14.24
C GLY A 50 -17.97 1.35 14.90
N ASP A 51 -18.29 2.54 14.39
CA ASP A 51 -19.41 3.36 14.87
C ASP A 51 -20.78 2.72 14.58
N ALA A 52 -20.86 1.86 13.56
CA ALA A 52 -22.08 1.17 13.18
C ALA A 52 -22.52 0.15 14.23
N GLN A 53 -21.59 -0.63 14.81
CA GLN A 53 -21.91 -1.54 15.91
C GLN A 53 -22.27 -0.76 17.19
N ALA A 54 -21.56 0.32 17.49
CA ALA A 54 -21.93 1.19 18.62
C ALA A 54 -23.36 1.73 18.47
N THR A 55 -23.73 2.21 17.28
CA THR A 55 -25.09 2.69 16.98
C THR A 55 -26.11 1.55 17.07
N ALA A 56 -25.79 0.35 16.58
CA ALA A 56 -26.66 -0.83 16.70
C ALA A 56 -26.91 -1.22 18.16
N THR A 57 -25.87 -1.24 19.01
CA THR A 57 -26.00 -1.54 20.44
C THR A 57 -26.85 -0.51 21.17
N ALA A 58 -26.65 0.78 20.88
CA ALA A 58 -27.45 1.86 21.46
C ALA A 58 -28.92 1.77 21.03
N THR A 59 -29.18 1.49 19.76
CA THR A 59 -30.55 1.33 19.23
C THR A 59 -31.25 0.12 19.86
N LEU A 60 -30.53 -0.98 20.09
CA LEU A 60 -31.06 -2.15 20.78
C LEU A 60 -31.38 -1.87 22.25
N ALA A 61 -30.57 -1.05 22.93
CA ALA A 61 -30.86 -0.60 24.29
C ALA A 61 -32.15 0.24 24.32
N GLN A 62 -32.35 1.15 23.36
CA GLN A 62 -33.60 1.91 23.22
C GLN A 62 -34.81 0.99 22.95
N ALA A 63 -34.64 -0.04 22.13
CA ALA A 63 -35.71 -1.02 21.86
C ALA A 63 -36.15 -1.75 23.14
N ARG A 64 -35.18 -2.14 23.98
CA ARG A 64 -35.45 -2.77 25.28
C ARG A 64 -36.16 -1.82 26.24
N GLU A 65 -35.76 -0.54 26.27
CA GLU A 65 -36.41 0.48 27.09
C GLU A 65 -37.86 0.75 26.64
N ALA A 66 -38.09 0.88 25.33
CA ALA A 66 -39.43 1.02 24.78
C ALA A 66 -40.30 -0.21 25.12
N ARG A 67 -39.70 -1.41 25.14
CA ARG A 67 -40.40 -2.65 25.52
C ARG A 67 -40.81 -2.65 26.99
N SER A 68 -39.91 -2.25 27.91
CA SER A 68 -40.21 -2.15 29.35
C SER A 68 -41.21 -1.04 29.65
N ALA A 69 -41.20 0.05 28.89
CA ALA A 69 -42.19 1.12 28.97
C ALA A 69 -43.56 0.76 28.36
N GLY A 70 -43.70 -0.41 27.73
CA GLY A 70 -44.95 -0.87 27.12
C GLY A 70 -45.19 -0.37 25.69
N HIS A 71 -44.26 0.37 25.10
CA HIS A 71 -44.29 0.87 23.72
C HIS A 71 -43.88 -0.23 22.72
N LYS A 72 -44.75 -1.23 22.56
CA LYS A 72 -44.47 -2.45 21.76
C LYS A 72 -44.12 -2.17 20.30
N GLU A 73 -44.84 -1.27 19.63
CA GLU A 73 -44.58 -0.94 18.21
C GLU A 73 -43.26 -0.19 18.03
N GLU A 74 -42.93 0.69 18.97
CA GLU A 74 -41.65 1.41 18.99
C GLU A 74 -40.49 0.45 19.27
N ALA A 75 -40.66 -0.48 20.20
CA ALA A 75 -39.67 -1.53 20.45
C ALA A 75 -39.41 -2.39 19.20
N ILE A 76 -40.45 -2.75 18.44
CA ILE A 76 -40.32 -3.50 17.19
C ILE A 76 -39.55 -2.68 16.14
N SER A 77 -39.92 -1.40 15.94
CA SER A 77 -39.26 -0.56 14.93
C SER A 77 -37.78 -0.30 15.26
N LEU A 78 -37.46 -0.05 16.54
CA LEU A 78 -36.10 0.10 17.02
C LEU A 78 -35.30 -1.21 16.88
N ALA A 79 -35.90 -2.36 17.18
CA ALA A 79 -35.23 -3.66 17.02
C ALA A 79 -34.94 -4.00 15.54
N ILE A 80 -35.86 -3.67 14.62
CA ILE A 80 -35.62 -3.80 13.17
C ILE A 80 -34.47 -2.89 12.74
N ARG A 81 -34.48 -1.62 13.18
CA ARG A 81 -33.40 -0.67 12.88
C ARG A 81 -32.05 -1.14 13.41
N ALA A 82 -32.00 -1.68 14.63
CA ALA A 82 -30.79 -2.28 15.19
C ALA A 82 -30.31 -3.49 14.37
N SER A 83 -31.23 -4.31 13.87
CA SER A 83 -30.92 -5.44 12.98
C SER A 83 -30.31 -4.99 11.66
N GLU A 84 -30.90 -3.97 11.00
CA GLU A 84 -30.37 -3.41 9.75
C GLU A 84 -29.00 -2.77 9.93
N LEU A 85 -28.78 -2.06 11.04
CA LEU A 85 -27.47 -1.49 11.38
C LEU A 85 -26.43 -2.59 11.59
N SER A 86 -26.82 -3.70 12.23
CA SER A 86 -25.96 -4.86 12.44
C SER A 86 -25.60 -5.54 11.12
N ASP A 87 -26.57 -5.78 10.24
CA ASP A 87 -26.33 -6.37 8.92
C ASP A 87 -25.40 -5.48 8.07
N ARG A 88 -25.60 -4.16 8.12
CA ARG A 88 -24.73 -3.19 7.45
C ARG A 88 -23.31 -3.23 8.02
N ALA A 89 -23.15 -3.28 9.34
CA ALA A 89 -21.84 -3.39 9.97
C ALA A 89 -21.10 -4.67 9.51
N VAL A 90 -21.78 -5.81 9.48
CA VAL A 90 -21.22 -7.07 8.98
C VAL A 90 -20.81 -6.96 7.51
N ALA A 91 -21.64 -6.38 6.65
CA ALA A 91 -21.32 -6.20 5.24
C ALA A 91 -20.09 -5.29 5.03
N HIS A 92 -20.00 -4.19 5.77
CA HIS A 92 -18.82 -3.30 5.73
C HIS A 92 -17.55 -4.01 6.22
N ALA A 93 -17.65 -4.80 7.29
CA ALA A 93 -16.53 -5.57 7.80
C ALA A 93 -16.03 -6.61 6.77
N GLN A 94 -16.93 -7.33 6.10
CA GLN A 94 -16.59 -8.27 5.04
C GLN A 94 -15.91 -7.57 3.85
N GLN A 95 -16.44 -6.40 3.44
CA GLN A 95 -15.85 -5.60 2.37
C GLN A 95 -14.44 -5.11 2.74
N ALA A 96 -14.25 -4.64 3.97
CA ALA A 96 -12.95 -4.22 4.48
C ALA A 96 -11.95 -5.38 4.51
N GLN A 97 -12.38 -6.55 4.98
CA GLN A 97 -11.54 -7.76 5.00
C GLN A 97 -11.12 -8.19 3.58
N HIS A 98 -12.04 -8.13 2.62
CA HIS A 98 -11.73 -8.45 1.22
C HIS A 98 -10.71 -7.46 0.62
N ALA A 99 -10.87 -6.16 0.90
CA ALA A 99 -9.92 -5.15 0.46
C ALA A 99 -8.52 -5.35 1.09
N MET A 100 -8.46 -5.69 2.38
CA MET A 100 -7.21 -6.01 3.07
C MET A 100 -6.51 -7.24 2.47
N ALA A 101 -7.27 -8.28 2.15
CA ALA A 101 -6.73 -9.49 1.50
C ALA A 101 -6.14 -9.18 0.11
N MET A 102 -6.80 -8.33 -0.68
CA MET A 102 -6.29 -7.91 -1.98
C MET A 102 -5.01 -7.07 -1.86
N ASN A 103 -4.97 -6.14 -0.90
CA ASN A 103 -3.78 -5.32 -0.66
C ASN A 103 -2.59 -6.19 -0.17
N ALA A 104 -2.84 -7.12 0.76
CA ALA A 104 -1.80 -8.04 1.24
C ALA A 104 -1.18 -8.86 0.09
N ASN A 105 -1.99 -9.31 -0.86
CA ASN A 105 -1.47 -10.02 -2.05
C ASN A 105 -0.61 -9.11 -2.95
N ALA A 106 -1.02 -7.85 -3.14
CA ALA A 106 -0.24 -6.87 -3.91
C ALA A 106 1.10 -6.53 -3.23
N ASP A 107 1.09 -6.41 -1.90
CA ASP A 107 2.29 -6.17 -1.10
C ASP A 107 3.27 -7.36 -1.19
N VAL A 108 2.77 -8.60 -1.11
CA VAL A 108 3.59 -9.80 -1.28
C VAL A 108 4.23 -9.84 -2.67
N ALA A 109 3.47 -9.56 -3.73
CA ALA A 109 4.01 -9.54 -5.10
C ALA A 109 5.10 -8.47 -5.26
N THR A 110 4.90 -7.29 -4.67
CA THR A 110 5.87 -6.19 -4.70
C THR A 110 7.12 -6.52 -3.90
N ALA A 111 6.97 -7.16 -2.73
CA ALA A 111 8.07 -7.65 -1.91
C ALA A 111 8.89 -8.72 -2.65
N GLN A 112 8.24 -9.66 -3.33
CA GLN A 112 8.91 -10.69 -4.15
C GLN A 112 9.70 -10.08 -5.31
N ALA A 113 9.11 -9.12 -6.04
CA ALA A 113 9.82 -8.42 -7.11
C ALA A 113 11.05 -7.64 -6.58
N SER A 114 10.90 -6.98 -5.44
CA SER A 114 11.99 -6.24 -4.79
C SER A 114 13.12 -7.17 -4.34
N ALA A 115 12.79 -8.35 -3.80
CA ALA A 115 13.76 -9.36 -3.42
C ALA A 115 14.51 -9.94 -4.64
N ALA A 116 13.80 -10.22 -5.74
CA ALA A 116 14.41 -10.69 -6.97
C ALA A 116 15.40 -9.68 -7.56
N ASP A 117 15.04 -8.39 -7.60
CA ASP A 117 15.92 -7.31 -8.06
C ASP A 117 17.15 -7.14 -7.16
N ALA A 118 16.97 -7.24 -5.83
CA ALA A 118 18.08 -7.19 -4.88
C ALA A 118 19.06 -8.36 -5.10
N ASN A 119 18.55 -9.57 -5.33
CA ASN A 119 19.38 -10.74 -5.61
C ASN A 119 20.13 -10.60 -6.94
N ALA A 120 19.47 -10.13 -8.00
CA ALA A 120 20.13 -9.88 -9.29
C ALA A 120 21.28 -8.86 -9.17
N ARG A 121 21.08 -7.80 -8.38
CA ARG A 121 22.14 -6.81 -8.09
C ARG A 121 23.28 -7.41 -7.27
N ALA A 122 22.99 -8.29 -6.32
CA ALA A 122 24.00 -8.99 -5.54
C ALA A 122 24.86 -9.91 -6.43
N ASP A 123 24.23 -10.69 -7.31
CA ASP A 123 24.92 -11.58 -8.25
C ASP A 123 25.83 -10.79 -9.21
N ALA A 124 25.32 -9.66 -9.75
CA ALA A 124 26.11 -8.78 -10.62
C ALA A 124 27.31 -8.18 -9.88
N ALA A 125 27.14 -7.78 -8.62
CA ALA A 125 28.23 -7.27 -7.78
C ALA A 125 29.28 -8.35 -7.49
N GLN A 126 28.86 -9.59 -7.23
CA GLN A 126 29.76 -10.72 -7.04
C GLN A 126 30.58 -11.02 -8.30
N GLN A 127 29.94 -10.99 -9.48
CA GLN A 127 30.64 -11.17 -10.76
C GLN A 127 31.64 -10.05 -11.04
N ALA A 128 31.26 -8.79 -10.79
CA ALA A 128 32.14 -7.65 -10.95
C ALA A 128 33.34 -7.71 -9.99
N ALA A 129 33.13 -8.13 -8.73
CA ALA A 129 34.20 -8.34 -7.76
C ALA A 129 35.15 -9.46 -8.18
N ALA A 130 34.62 -10.58 -8.69
CA ALA A 130 35.42 -11.67 -9.22
C ALA A 130 36.26 -11.22 -10.43
N ALA A 131 35.67 -10.49 -11.38
CA ALA A 131 36.38 -9.95 -12.54
C ALA A 131 37.49 -8.97 -12.12
N ALA A 132 37.21 -8.05 -11.20
CA ALA A 132 38.21 -7.11 -10.67
C ALA A 132 39.35 -7.83 -9.95
N SER A 133 39.06 -8.91 -9.23
CA SER A 133 40.10 -9.72 -8.57
C SER A 133 41.01 -10.43 -9.57
N ALA A 134 40.44 -10.92 -10.69
CA ALA A 134 41.19 -11.56 -11.76
C ALA A 134 42.08 -10.55 -12.50
N ASP A 135 41.56 -9.36 -12.81
CA ASP A 135 42.32 -8.27 -13.43
C ASP A 135 43.48 -7.79 -12.53
N ALA A 136 43.21 -7.61 -11.24
CA ALA A 136 44.25 -7.26 -10.27
C ALA A 136 45.34 -8.35 -10.15
N ALA A 137 44.97 -9.63 -10.25
CA ALA A 137 45.93 -10.73 -10.28
C ALA A 137 46.76 -10.73 -11.58
N ALA A 138 46.13 -10.48 -12.73
CA ALA A 138 46.80 -10.39 -14.03
C ALA A 138 47.80 -9.21 -14.06
N ALA A 139 47.42 -8.05 -13.54
CA ALA A 139 48.29 -6.88 -13.44
C ALA A 139 49.52 -7.14 -12.55
N ARG A 140 49.38 -7.93 -11.48
CA ARG A 140 50.51 -8.32 -10.60
C ARG A 140 51.42 -9.38 -11.24
N ALA A 141 50.89 -10.23 -12.11
CA ALA A 141 51.66 -11.26 -12.81
C ALA A 141 52.40 -10.72 -14.05
N ALA A 142 52.10 -9.49 -14.49
CA ALA A 142 52.77 -8.88 -15.62
C ALA A 142 54.27 -8.65 -15.30
N PRO A 143 55.20 -9.12 -16.15
CA PRO A 143 56.63 -8.93 -15.93
C PRO A 143 56.98 -7.44 -15.92
N PRO A 144 57.96 -7.01 -15.09
CA PRO A 144 58.37 -5.62 -15.03
C PRO A 144 58.84 -5.17 -16.42
N VAL A 145 58.18 -4.14 -16.95
CA VAL A 145 58.60 -3.51 -18.19
C VAL A 145 59.89 -2.77 -17.88
N ILE A 146 61.02 -3.32 -18.31
CA ILE A 146 62.31 -2.62 -18.29
C ILE A 146 62.20 -1.52 -19.35
N VAL A 147 61.91 -0.30 -18.91
CA VAL A 147 61.93 0.87 -19.78
C VAL A 147 63.40 1.09 -20.15
N ALA A 148 63.76 0.79 -21.40
CA ALA A 148 65.04 1.23 -21.94
C ALA A 148 65.12 2.76 -21.81
N GLN A 149 66.24 3.24 -21.26
CA GLN A 149 66.56 4.64 -21.04
C GLN A 149 66.15 5.50 -22.25
N ALA A 150 65.24 6.43 -22.05
CA ALA A 150 64.67 7.26 -23.11
C ALA A 150 65.76 8.15 -23.78
N PRO A 151 65.76 8.31 -25.11
CA PRO A 151 66.44 9.41 -25.78
C PRO A 151 65.88 10.76 -25.32
N GLN A 152 66.73 11.78 -25.32
CA GLN A 152 66.52 13.12 -24.76
C GLN A 152 65.18 13.80 -25.16
N PRO A 153 64.63 14.69 -24.30
CA PRO A 153 63.28 15.21 -24.45
C PRO A 153 63.16 16.20 -25.63
N THR A 154 62.31 15.86 -26.60
CA THR A 154 61.74 16.80 -27.56
C THR A 154 60.40 17.30 -27.01
N THR A 155 60.24 18.62 -26.91
CA THR A 155 59.03 19.27 -26.40
C THR A 155 57.84 19.05 -27.33
N THR A 156 56.77 18.41 -26.84
CA THR A 156 55.47 18.30 -27.54
C THR A 156 54.38 18.95 -26.70
N GLU A 157 53.73 19.98 -27.25
CA GLU A 157 52.53 20.59 -26.68
C GLU A 157 51.33 19.66 -26.91
N VAL A 158 50.75 19.13 -25.83
CA VAL A 158 49.50 18.36 -25.89
C VAL A 158 48.37 19.23 -25.35
N THR A 159 47.45 19.61 -26.22
CA THR A 159 46.20 20.30 -25.82
C THR A 159 45.12 19.25 -25.59
N THR A 160 44.70 19.05 -24.34
CA THR A 160 43.58 18.16 -24.00
C THR A 160 42.42 18.98 -23.45
N THR A 161 41.28 18.90 -24.13
CA THR A 161 40.03 19.53 -23.70
C THR A 161 39.18 18.49 -22.99
N THR A 162 38.82 18.73 -21.73
CA THR A 162 37.88 17.85 -21.00
C THR A 162 36.75 18.69 -20.41
N SER A 163 35.51 18.38 -20.79
CA SER A 163 34.31 18.97 -20.22
C SER A 163 33.82 18.11 -19.05
N LYS A 164 33.76 18.69 -17.85
CA LYS A 164 33.19 18.03 -16.67
C LYS A 164 31.79 18.59 -16.41
N ALA A 165 30.76 17.75 -16.53
CA ALA A 165 29.42 18.14 -16.11
C ALA A 165 29.31 18.10 -14.58
N VAL A 166 28.99 19.23 -13.96
CA VAL A 166 28.78 19.33 -12.51
C VAL A 166 27.37 18.84 -12.16
N PRO A 167 27.19 17.98 -11.14
CA PRO A 167 25.86 17.59 -10.69
C PRO A 167 25.14 18.78 -10.03
N SER A 168 23.90 19.01 -10.45
CA SER A 168 23.02 20.04 -9.90
C SER A 168 22.59 19.68 -8.48
N SER A 169 22.86 20.57 -7.51
CA SER A 169 22.36 20.49 -6.15
C SER A 169 20.83 20.67 -6.14
N THR A 170 20.08 19.64 -5.77
CA THR A 170 18.64 19.74 -5.52
C THR A 170 18.38 20.39 -4.16
N ARG A 171 17.94 21.65 -4.16
CA ARG A 171 17.33 22.26 -2.96
C ARG A 171 15.99 21.60 -2.68
N THR A 172 15.81 21.08 -1.48
CA THR A 172 14.51 20.62 -0.98
C THR A 172 13.61 21.83 -0.75
N ALA A 173 12.62 22.05 -1.61
CA ALA A 173 11.62 23.09 -1.43
C ALA A 173 10.58 22.65 -0.38
N LYS A 174 10.38 23.46 0.66
CA LYS A 174 9.21 23.32 1.56
C LYS A 174 7.95 23.66 0.76
N ARG A 175 6.99 22.73 0.73
CA ARG A 175 5.70 22.88 0.03
C ARG A 175 4.84 23.92 0.76
N VAL A 176 4.64 25.08 0.15
CA VAL A 176 3.48 25.95 0.40
C VAL A 176 2.63 25.90 -0.87
N VAL A 177 1.35 25.56 -0.73
CA VAL A 177 0.41 25.48 -1.84
C VAL A 177 0.10 26.89 -2.31
N VAL A 178 0.63 27.29 -3.47
CA VAL A 178 0.16 28.46 -4.22
C VAL A 178 0.14 28.12 -5.72
N HIS A 179 -0.86 28.69 -6.40
CA HIS A 179 -1.29 28.42 -7.76
C HIS A 179 -0.19 28.38 -8.83
N LYS A 180 -0.40 27.47 -9.78
CA LYS A 180 0.49 27.03 -10.85
C LYS A 180 0.78 28.15 -11.86
N THR A 181 2.04 28.57 -11.94
CA THR A 181 2.60 29.33 -13.07
C THR A 181 3.76 28.55 -13.68
N THR A 182 3.68 28.29 -14.98
CA THR A 182 4.73 27.59 -15.75
C THR A 182 5.91 28.51 -16.01
N ALA A 183 7.04 28.25 -15.36
CA ALA A 183 8.30 28.94 -15.59
C ALA A 183 9.10 28.29 -16.74
N ARG A 184 9.62 29.14 -17.64
CA ARG A 184 10.42 28.82 -18.83
C ARG A 184 11.84 28.36 -18.42
N PRO A 185 12.48 27.39 -19.11
CA PRO A 185 13.81 26.90 -18.75
C PRO A 185 14.90 27.96 -19.00
N ALA A 186 15.77 28.14 -18.01
CA ALA A 186 16.92 29.04 -18.05
C ALA A 186 18.10 28.44 -18.83
N THR A 187 18.81 29.29 -19.56
CA THR A 187 19.99 29.00 -20.39
C THR A 187 21.18 28.56 -19.53
N ARG A 188 21.85 27.46 -19.92
CA ARG A 188 23.13 27.01 -19.31
C ARG A 188 24.26 27.94 -19.75
N VAL A 189 24.96 28.53 -18.78
CA VAL A 189 26.27 29.16 -18.99
C VAL A 189 27.32 28.07 -18.77
N ALA A 190 28.22 27.87 -19.74
CA ALA A 190 29.40 27.03 -19.59
C ALA A 190 30.58 27.93 -19.17
N GLU A 191 31.20 27.64 -18.03
CA GLU A 191 32.47 28.26 -17.65
C GLU A 191 33.63 27.43 -18.20
N THR A 192 34.54 28.11 -18.91
CA THR A 192 35.76 27.52 -19.46
C THR A 192 36.89 27.71 -18.46
N THR A 193 37.51 26.62 -17.99
CA THR A 193 38.76 26.70 -17.22
C THR A 193 39.91 26.16 -18.05
N THR A 194 40.90 27.01 -18.30
CA THR A 194 42.15 26.65 -19.00
C THR A 194 43.21 26.33 -17.95
N THR A 195 43.73 25.11 -17.95
CA THR A 195 44.90 24.76 -17.12
C THR A 195 46.08 24.51 -18.04
N LYS A 196 47.14 25.32 -17.90
CA LYS A 196 48.43 25.09 -18.55
C LYS A 196 49.29 24.28 -17.59
N VAL A 197 49.74 23.10 -18.01
CA VAL A 197 50.77 22.35 -17.30
C VAL A 197 52.02 22.44 -18.13
N THR A 198 53.00 23.18 -17.63
CA THR A 198 54.35 23.20 -18.18
C THR A 198 55.17 22.21 -17.37
N THR A 199 55.52 21.08 -17.97
CA THR A 199 56.52 20.17 -17.39
C THR A 199 57.88 20.55 -17.96
N GLN A 200 58.77 21.01 -17.09
CA GLN A 200 60.20 21.05 -17.36
C GLN A 200 60.79 19.80 -16.69
N ASN A 201 61.58 19.04 -17.44
CA ASN A 201 62.32 17.90 -16.89
C ASN A 201 63.48 18.38 -16.01
#